data_AF-R3TPJ2-F1
#
_entry.id   AF-R3TPJ2-F1
#
_cell.length_a   1.000
_cell.length_b   1.000
_cell.length_c   1.000
_cell.angle_alpha   90.00
_cell.angle_beta   90.00
_cell.angle_gamma   90.00
#
_symmetry.space_group_name_H-M   'P 1'
#
loop_
_entity.id
_entity.type
_entity.pdbx_description
1 polymer ?
#
loop_
_entity_poly.entity_id
_entity_poly.type
_entity_poly.pdbx_seq_one_letter_code
_entity_poly.pdbx_strand_id
1 'polypeptide(L)' 'MVKYEFLNINTLNHWLMEMRGNREFRKYVVNPTPKLVWINLEGFHQFLLYKQHKNYK' A
#
# COMPACT_ATOMS: atom_id res chain seq x y z
N MET A 1 13.05 -11.85 -1.05
CA MET A 1 12.80 -10.48 -0.55
C MET A 1 12.29 -9.67 -1.73
N VAL A 2 11.05 -9.16 -1.68
CA VAL A 2 10.49 -8.35 -2.77
C VAL A 2 11.15 -6.96 -2.73
N LYS A 3 11.81 -6.56 -3.82
CA LYS A 3 12.50 -5.27 -3.92
C LYS A 3 11.60 -4.24 -4.60
N TYR A 4 11.28 -3.17 -3.88
CA TYR A 4 10.51 -2.02 -4.38
C TYR A 4 11.41 -0.92 -4.98
N GLU A 5 12.59 -1.27 -5.48
CA GLU A 5 13.67 -0.32 -5.86
C GLU A 5 13.27 0.71 -6.93
N PHE A 6 12.24 0.43 -7.73
CA PHE A 6 11.74 1.33 -8.77
C PHE A 6 10.35 1.91 -8.47
N LEU A 7 9.85 1.74 -7.24
CA LEU A 7 8.55 2.29 -6.85
C LEU A 7 8.66 3.80 -6.66
N ASN A 8 8.03 4.56 -7.55
CA ASN A 8 7.94 6.01 -7.43
C ASN A 8 7.18 6.40 -6.15
N ILE A 9 7.69 7.38 -5.40
CA ILE A 9 7.05 7.92 -4.19
C ILE A 9 5.62 8.42 -4.44
N ASN A 10 5.34 8.98 -5.61
CA ASN A 10 4.00 9.41 -5.99
C ASN A 10 3.04 8.21 -6.15
N THR A 11 3.51 7.13 -6.76
CA THR A 11 2.75 5.87 -6.88
C THR A 11 2.50 5.26 -5.51
N LEU A 12 3.53 5.23 -4.65
CA LEU A 12 3.39 4.76 -3.28
C LEU A 12 2.35 5.59 -2.51
N ASN A 13 2.42 6.93 -2.57
CA ASN A 13 1.46 7.81 -1.91
C ASN A 13 0.02 7.56 -2.40
N HIS A 14 -0.16 7.41 -3.71
CA HIS A 14 -1.47 7.09 -4.29
C HIS A 14 -2.01 5.76 -3.75
N TRP A 15 -1.19 4.72 -3.74
CA TRP A 15 -1.59 3.41 -3.22
C TRP A 15 -1.85 3.39 -1.72
N LEU A 16 -1.08 4.15 -0.93
CA LEU A 16 -1.35 4.29 0.50
C LEU A 16 -2.69 5.00 0.76
N MET A 17 -3.08 5.96 -0.08
CA MET A 17 -4.42 6.55 -0.01
C MET A 17 -5.51 5.52 -0.34
N GLU A 18 -5.31 4.72 -1.39
CA GLU A 18 -6.24 3.62 -1.73
C GLU A 18 -6.36 2.60 -0.58
N MET A 19 -5.24 2.20 0.02
CA MET A 19 -5.22 1.26 1.14
C MET A 19 -5.99 1.81 2.36
N ARG A 20 -5.79 3.08 2.71
CA ARG A 20 -6.53 3.74 3.80
C ARG A 20 -8.03 3.78 3.56
N GLY A 21 -8.45 3.91 2.30
CA GLY A 21 -9.86 3.89 1.90
C GLY A 21 -10.49 2.50 1.85
N ASN A 22 -9.68 1.44 1.83
CA ASN A 22 -10.17 0.06 1.74
C ASN A 22 -10.31 -0.58 3.14
N ARG A 23 -11.50 -1.12 3.46
CA ARG A 23 -11.79 -1.75 4.75
C ARG A 23 -10.83 -2.89 5.10
N GLU A 24 -10.35 -3.63 4.11
CA GLU A 24 -9.44 -4.77 4.29
C GLU A 24 -7.99 -4.31 4.52
N PHE A 25 -7.54 -3.28 3.80
CA PHE A 25 -6.14 -2.87 3.79
C PHE A 25 -5.80 -1.71 4.72
N ARG A 26 -6.79 -0.93 5.20
CA ARG A 26 -6.53 0.25 6.05
C ARG A 26 -5.72 -0.06 7.30
N LYS A 27 -5.84 -1.27 7.85
CA LYS A 27 -5.12 -1.72 9.04
C LYS A 27 -3.61 -1.87 8.83
N TYR A 28 -3.15 -1.95 7.58
CA TYR A 28 -1.74 -2.10 7.22
C TYR A 28 -1.03 -0.76 7.01
N VAL A 29 -1.75 0.36 7.09
CA VAL A 29 -1.18 1.71 7.01
C VAL A 29 -1.43 2.42 8.33
N VAL A 30 -0.35 2.62 9.11
CA VAL A 30 -0.42 3.26 10.42
C VAL A 30 0.14 4.68 10.29
N ASN A 31 -0.63 5.67 10.72
CA ASN A 31 -0.20 7.06 10.77
C ASN A 31 0.07 7.45 12.23
N PRO A 32 1.23 7.11 12.81
CA PRO A 32 1.54 7.49 14.18
C PRO A 32 1.57 9.03 14.36
N THR A 33 1.88 9.77 13.29
CA THR A 33 1.80 11.23 13.25
C THR A 33 1.36 11.71 11.84
N PRO A 34 1.00 13.00 11.66
CA PRO A 34 0.68 13.54 10.34
C PRO A 34 1.83 13.52 9.32
N LYS A 35 3.08 13.44 9.79
CA LYS A 35 4.30 13.49 8.94
C LYS A 35 4.94 12.12 8.70
N LEU A 36 4.47 11.08 9.39
CA LEU A 36 5.08 9.76 9.36
C LEU A 36 4.04 8.70 9.07
N VAL A 37 4.37 7.78 8.18
CA VAL A 37 3.52 6.65 7.82
C VAL A 37 4.34 5.38 7.97
N TRP A 38 3.82 4.43 8.74
CA TRP A 38 4.34 3.08 8.82
C TRP A 38 3.49 2.15 7.97
N ILE A 39 4.16 1.30 7.22
CA ILE A 39 3.55 0.41 6.24
C ILE A 39 3.91 -1.00 6.64
N ASN A 40 2.90 -1.83 6.88
CA ASN A 40 3.11 -3.26 7.03
C ASN A 40 3.45 -3.83 5.64
N LEU A 41 4.66 -4.37 5.49
CA LEU A 41 5.16 -4.86 4.20
C LEU A 41 4.36 -6.05 3.65
N GLU A 42 3.92 -6.96 4.52
CA GLU A 42 3.11 -8.11 4.10
C GLU A 42 1.73 -7.65 3.61
N GLY A 43 1.06 -6.78 4.35
CA GLY A 43 -0.19 -6.17 3.94
C GLY A 43 -0.09 -5.34 2.66
N PHE A 44 1.02 -4.63 2.48
CA PHE A 44 1.31 -3.93 1.23
C PHE A 44 1.49 -4.90 0.06
N HIS A 45 2.20 -6.02 0.25
CA HIS A 45 2.31 -7.07 -0.78
C HIS A 45 0.94 -7.67 -1.14
N GLN A 46 0.09 -7.96 -0.16
CA GLN A 46 -1.29 -8.44 -0.42
C GLN A 46 -2.13 -7.41 -1.20
N PHE A 47 -1.97 -6.12 -0.91
CA PHE A 47 -2.61 -5.06 -1.68
C PHE A 47 -2.18 -5.06 -3.15
N LEU A 48 -0.90 -5.30 -3.44
CA LEU A 48 -0.40 -5.39 -4.82
C LEU A 48 -1.01 -6.58 -5.58
N LEU A 49 -1.11 -7.75 -4.93
CA LEU A 49 -1.78 -8.92 -5.51
C LEU A 49 -3.26 -8.63 -5.79
N TYR A 50 -3.97 -8.01 -4.85
CA TYR A 50 -5.35 -7.56 -5.04
C TYR A 50 -5.49 -6.61 -6.25
N LYS A 51 -4.59 -5.63 -6.38
CA LYS A 51 -4.57 -4.71 -7.53
C LYS A 51 -4.31 -5.43 -8.84
N GLN A 52 -3.40 -6.40 -8.86
CA GLN A 52 -3.16 -7.24 -10.03
C GLN A 52 -4.44 -7.96 -10.44
N HIS A 53 -5.10 -8.70 -9.53
CA HIS A 53 -6.34 -9.39 -9.87
C HIS A 53 -7.49 -8.47 -10.31
N LYS A 54 -7.54 -7.23 -9.81
CA LYS A 54 -8.56 -6.25 -10.21
C LYS A 54 -8.28 -5.64 -11.59
N ASN A 55 -7.02 -5.43 -11.96
CA ASN A 55 -6.61 -4.78 -13.20
C ASN A 55 -6.45 -5.76 -14.39
N TYR A 56 -6.31 -7.06 -14.13
CA TYR A 56 -6.27 -8.10 -15.16
C TYR A 56 -7.65 -8.73 -15.43
N LYS A 57 -8.74 -8.01 -15.13
CA LYS A 57 -10.10 -8.34 -15.58
C LYS A 57 -10.48 -7.54 -16.80
#